data_AF-A0A269XMY9-F1
#
_entry.id   AF-A0A269XMY9-F1
#
_cell.length_a   1.000
_cell.length_b   1.000
_cell.length_c   1.000
_cell.angle_alpha   90.00
_cell.angle_beta   90.00
_cell.angle_gamma   90.00
#
_symmetry.space_group_name_H-M   'P 1'
#
loop_
_entity.id
_entity.type
_entity.pdbx_description
1 polymer ?
#
loop_
_entity_poly.entity_id
_entity_poly.type
_entity_poly.pdbx_seq_one_letter_code
_entity_poly.pdbx_strand_id
1 'polypeptide(L)'
;GEGDMVMEQFGEGFDMNIIRVNAQERFMDKLKGVSDPEQKRKIIGNEFVYVFDDEAAKLTDVDFLAQGTLYTDVIESGTKTAQTIKSHHNVGGLPEDMEFELIEPINTLFKDEVRALGIELGIPEHLVWRQPFPGPGLGIRVLGEITEDKLEIVRESDAILREVVREEGLERDIWQYFTVLPGIQSVGVMG
;
A
#
# COMPACT_ATOMS: atom_id res chain seq x y z
N GLY A 1 15.34 3.02 -1.52
CA GLY A 1 13.95 3.32 -1.10
C GLY A 1 13.13 2.05 -1.02
N GLU A 2 11.85 2.12 -0.64
CA GLU A 2 11.01 0.92 -0.47
C GLU A 2 10.91 0.05 -1.73
N GLY A 3 10.78 0.66 -2.91
CA GLY A 3 10.75 -0.09 -4.16
C GLY A 3 12.04 -0.88 -4.44
N ASP A 4 13.20 -0.40 -4.00
CA ASP A 4 14.47 -1.13 -4.17
C ASP A 4 14.52 -2.34 -3.25
N MET A 5 14.09 -2.17 -1.98
CA MET A 5 14.02 -3.27 -1.02
C MET A 5 13.07 -4.37 -1.48
N VAL A 6 11.94 -4.03 -2.11
CA VAL A 6 11.01 -5.02 -2.68
C VAL A 6 11.67 -5.82 -3.81
N MET A 7 12.41 -5.15 -4.71
CA MET A 7 13.10 -5.83 -5.81
C MET A 7 14.20 -6.76 -5.30
N GLU A 8 14.97 -6.33 -4.30
CA GLU A 8 16.01 -7.16 -3.68
C GLU A 8 15.40 -8.39 -2.99
N GLN A 9 14.37 -8.20 -2.15
CA GLN A 9 13.82 -9.28 -1.35
C GLN A 9 13.03 -10.28 -2.19
N PHE A 10 12.11 -9.81 -3.05
CA PHE A 10 11.21 -10.70 -3.80
C PHE A 10 11.74 -11.06 -5.19
N GLY A 11 12.42 -10.13 -5.86
CA GLY A 11 13.02 -10.40 -7.17
C GLY A 11 14.22 -11.33 -7.03
N GLU A 12 15.22 -10.95 -6.25
CA GLU A 12 16.46 -11.75 -6.10
C GLU A 12 16.29 -12.88 -5.07
N GLY A 13 15.61 -12.63 -3.95
CA GLY A 13 15.47 -13.61 -2.87
C GLY A 13 14.49 -14.74 -3.15
N PHE A 14 13.36 -14.46 -3.83
CA PHE A 14 12.32 -15.45 -4.15
C PHE A 14 12.26 -15.84 -5.63
N ASP A 15 13.17 -15.30 -6.47
CA ASP A 15 13.20 -15.52 -7.92
C ASP A 15 11.84 -15.21 -8.60
N MET A 16 11.14 -14.18 -8.09
CA MET A 16 9.86 -13.76 -8.65
C MET A 16 10.08 -12.85 -9.86
N ASN A 17 9.28 -13.05 -10.91
CA ASN A 17 9.23 -12.13 -12.04
C ASN A 17 8.48 -10.85 -11.64
N ILE A 18 9.21 -9.79 -11.29
CA ILE A 18 8.64 -8.51 -10.84
C ILE A 18 8.90 -7.42 -11.88
N ILE A 19 7.82 -6.81 -12.37
CA ILE A 19 7.89 -5.60 -13.19
C ILE A 19 7.76 -4.39 -12.27
N ARG A 20 8.85 -3.63 -12.13
CA ARG A 20 8.84 -2.37 -11.39
C ARG A 20 8.42 -1.21 -12.29
N VAL A 21 7.38 -0.51 -11.87
CA VAL A 21 6.84 0.66 -12.57
C VAL A 21 7.12 1.91 -11.76
N ASN A 22 7.89 2.85 -12.31
CA ASN A 22 8.09 4.15 -11.68
C ASN A 22 7.05 5.14 -12.19
N ALA A 23 5.97 5.32 -11.43
CA ALA A 23 4.89 6.24 -11.75
C ALA A 23 4.92 7.53 -10.89
N GLN A 24 6.01 7.83 -10.19
CA GLN A 24 6.07 8.94 -9.23
C GLN A 24 5.58 10.27 -9.83
N GLU A 25 6.12 10.67 -10.98
CA GLU A 25 5.74 11.93 -11.66
C GLU A 25 4.25 11.95 -12.02
N ARG A 26 3.73 10.85 -12.57
CA ARG A 26 2.32 10.68 -12.93
C ARG A 26 1.38 10.87 -11.74
N PHE A 27 1.71 10.31 -10.58
CA PHE A 27 0.94 10.52 -9.35
C PHE A 27 1.08 11.97 -8.84
N MET A 28 2.29 12.52 -8.83
CA MET A 28 2.55 13.88 -8.33
C MET A 28 1.83 14.94 -9.15
N ASP A 29 1.81 14.81 -10.47
CA ASP A 29 1.11 15.73 -11.37
C ASP A 29 -0.39 15.75 -11.10
N LYS A 30 -1.01 14.59 -10.88
CA LYS A 30 -2.45 14.49 -10.57
C LYS A 30 -2.83 14.97 -9.18
N LEU A 31 -1.89 14.95 -8.24
CA LEU A 31 -2.09 15.39 -6.86
C LEU A 31 -1.78 16.88 -6.64
N LYS A 32 -1.23 17.55 -7.65
CA LYS A 32 -0.90 18.97 -7.61
C LYS A 32 -2.12 19.83 -7.27
N GLY A 33 -2.00 20.68 -6.25
CA GLY A 33 -3.06 21.54 -5.75
C GLY A 33 -4.20 20.82 -5.00
N VAL A 34 -4.14 19.50 -4.84
CA VAL A 34 -5.21 18.74 -4.18
C VAL A 34 -4.96 18.66 -2.68
N SER A 35 -5.87 19.24 -1.89
CA SER A 35 -5.78 19.26 -0.42
C SER A 35 -6.80 18.35 0.27
N ASP A 36 -7.97 18.13 -0.36
CA ASP A 36 -9.04 17.31 0.21
C ASP A 36 -8.62 15.82 0.31
N PRO A 37 -8.70 15.20 1.50
CA PRO A 37 -8.20 13.84 1.71
C PRO A 37 -8.97 12.78 0.91
N GLU A 38 -10.29 12.93 0.74
CA GLU A 38 -11.09 11.97 -0.03
C GLU A 38 -10.81 12.07 -1.52
N GLN A 39 -10.59 13.30 -2.03
CA GLN A 39 -10.16 13.52 -3.39
C GLN A 39 -8.77 12.92 -3.64
N LYS A 40 -7.81 13.11 -2.74
CA LYS A 40 -6.49 12.45 -2.83
C LYS A 40 -6.63 10.93 -2.86
N ARG A 41 -7.45 10.36 -1.97
CA ARG A 41 -7.72 8.91 -1.91
C ARG A 41 -8.24 8.38 -3.25
N LYS A 42 -9.24 9.06 -3.84
CA LYS A 42 -9.82 8.68 -5.13
C LYS A 42 -8.84 8.81 -6.29
N ILE A 43 -8.08 9.91 -6.34
CA ILE A 43 -7.06 10.12 -7.38
C ILE A 43 -6.03 9.01 -7.34
N ILE A 44 -5.50 8.69 -6.15
CA ILE A 44 -4.47 7.65 -5.99
C ILE A 44 -5.04 6.27 -6.36
N GLY A 45 -6.24 5.94 -5.88
CA GLY A 45 -6.89 4.67 -6.20
C GLY A 45 -7.13 4.48 -7.70
N ASN A 46 -7.70 5.50 -8.37
CA ASN A 46 -7.95 5.46 -9.81
C ASN A 46 -6.64 5.38 -10.61
N GLU A 47 -5.63 6.17 -10.21
CA GLU A 47 -4.37 6.19 -10.94
C GLU A 47 -3.59 4.89 -10.80
N PHE A 48 -3.68 4.24 -9.64
CA PHE A 48 -3.13 2.91 -9.46
C PHE A 48 -3.74 1.90 -10.43
N VAL A 49 -5.07 1.92 -10.61
CA VAL A 49 -5.75 1.07 -11.59
C VAL A 49 -5.24 1.36 -13.00
N TYR A 50 -5.18 2.63 -13.41
CA TYR A 50 -4.74 2.96 -14.78
C TYR A 50 -3.30 2.56 -15.03
N VAL A 51 -2.41 2.74 -14.05
CA VAL A 51 -1.03 2.27 -14.16
C VAL A 51 -0.98 0.74 -14.23
N PHE A 52 -1.79 0.04 -13.44
CA PHE A 52 -1.87 -1.41 -13.50
C PHE A 52 -2.37 -1.90 -14.86
N ASP A 53 -3.43 -1.31 -15.38
CA ASP A 53 -4.02 -1.62 -16.69
C ASP A 53 -3.04 -1.38 -17.84
N ASP A 54 -2.37 -0.21 -17.86
CA ASP A 54 -1.35 0.12 -18.86
C ASP A 54 -0.22 -0.91 -18.92
N GLU A 55 0.14 -1.52 -17.79
CA GLU A 55 1.21 -2.52 -17.69
C GLU A 55 0.70 -3.93 -17.98
N ALA A 56 -0.51 -4.27 -17.54
CA ALA A 56 -1.16 -5.54 -17.83
C ALA A 56 -1.39 -5.71 -19.34
N ALA A 57 -1.79 -4.65 -20.04
CA ALA A 57 -1.99 -4.65 -21.49
C ALA A 57 -0.70 -4.90 -22.31
N LYS A 58 0.49 -4.77 -21.69
CA LYS A 58 1.78 -5.10 -22.33
C LYS A 58 2.11 -6.58 -22.24
N LEU A 59 1.44 -7.32 -21.37
CA LEU A 59 1.63 -8.75 -21.19
C LEU A 59 0.72 -9.51 -22.15
N THR A 60 1.23 -10.62 -22.70
CA THR A 60 0.43 -11.56 -23.49
C THR A 60 0.19 -12.81 -22.66
N ASP A 61 -0.91 -13.50 -22.95
CA ASP A 61 -1.21 -14.83 -22.40
C ASP A 61 -1.36 -14.85 -20.87
N VAL A 62 -2.05 -13.86 -20.30
CA VAL A 62 -2.39 -13.80 -18.87
C VAL A 62 -3.88 -14.04 -18.70
N ASP A 63 -4.26 -15.20 -18.17
CA ASP A 63 -5.67 -15.57 -17.96
C ASP A 63 -6.20 -15.17 -16.57
N PHE A 64 -5.30 -15.06 -15.58
CA PHE A 64 -5.69 -14.92 -14.17
C PHE A 64 -5.15 -13.66 -13.52
N LEU A 65 -5.97 -13.08 -12.65
CA LEU A 65 -5.56 -12.03 -11.71
C LEU A 65 -5.60 -12.58 -10.27
N ALA A 66 -4.46 -12.62 -9.60
CA ALA A 66 -4.38 -13.07 -8.21
C ALA A 66 -4.61 -11.93 -7.21
N GLN A 67 -5.38 -12.19 -6.14
CA GLN A 67 -5.57 -11.26 -5.03
C GLN A 67 -5.34 -11.90 -3.66
N GLY A 68 -4.78 -11.11 -2.75
CA GLY A 68 -4.54 -11.49 -1.36
C GLY A 68 -5.74 -11.30 -0.43
N THR A 69 -6.97 -11.42 -0.94
CA THR A 69 -8.21 -11.27 -0.16
C THR A 69 -8.23 -12.25 1.01
N LEU A 70 -8.56 -11.77 2.22
CA LEU A 70 -8.62 -12.59 3.43
C LEU A 70 -10.05 -13.03 3.74
N TYR A 71 -10.19 -14.02 4.62
CA TYR A 71 -11.52 -14.49 5.05
C TYR A 71 -12.36 -13.40 5.73
N THR A 72 -11.71 -12.50 6.48
CA THR A 72 -12.37 -11.32 7.07
C THR A 72 -12.99 -10.41 6.01
N ASP A 73 -12.34 -10.26 4.86
CA ASP A 73 -12.84 -9.42 3.77
C ASP A 73 -14.10 -10.00 3.12
N VAL A 74 -14.18 -11.34 3.03
CA VAL A 74 -15.32 -12.10 2.49
C VAL A 74 -16.53 -12.01 3.42
N ILE A 75 -16.32 -12.12 4.75
CA ILE A 75 -17.42 -11.99 5.72
C ILE A 75 -18.00 -10.58 5.69
N GLU A 76 -17.14 -9.56 5.66
CA GLU A 76 -17.57 -8.17 5.58
C GLU A 76 -18.42 -7.89 4.34
N SER A 77 -18.02 -8.44 3.18
CA SER A 77 -18.71 -8.23 1.90
C SER A 77 -20.07 -8.94 1.81
N GLY A 78 -20.30 -10.00 2.58
CA GLY A 78 -21.56 -10.75 2.62
C GLY A 78 -22.73 -10.03 3.33
N THR A 79 -22.51 -8.86 3.93
CA THR A 79 -23.56 -8.12 4.64
C THR A 79 -24.20 -7.03 3.76
N LYS A 80 -25.54 -6.93 3.76
CA LYS A 80 -26.31 -5.96 2.93
C LYS A 80 -25.91 -4.49 3.14
N THR A 81 -25.28 -4.16 4.27
CA THR A 81 -24.80 -2.82 4.62
C THR A 81 -23.42 -2.49 4.03
N ALA A 82 -22.65 -3.49 3.58
CA ALA A 82 -21.28 -3.33 3.11
C ALA A 82 -21.16 -3.03 1.60
N GLN A 83 -22.24 -3.22 0.82
CA GLN A 83 -22.24 -2.96 -0.63
C GLN A 83 -21.92 -1.50 -0.99
N THR A 84 -22.25 -0.54 -0.12
CA THR A 84 -21.95 0.88 -0.34
C THR A 84 -20.52 1.28 0.04
N ILE A 85 -19.79 0.42 0.77
CA ILE A 85 -18.52 0.77 1.42
C ILE A 85 -17.30 0.24 0.63
N LYS A 86 -17.45 -0.84 -0.16
CA LYS A 86 -16.32 -1.52 -0.82
C LYS A 86 -16.27 -1.38 -2.35
N SER A 87 -16.61 -0.22 -2.92
CA SER A 87 -16.21 0.05 -4.32
C SER A 87 -14.68 0.10 -4.53
N HIS A 88 -13.86 0.10 -3.46
CA HIS A 88 -12.43 0.45 -3.56
C HIS A 88 -11.44 -0.52 -2.87
N HIS A 89 -11.83 -1.75 -2.52
CA HIS A 89 -10.89 -2.67 -1.83
C HIS A 89 -10.63 -4.02 -2.50
N ASN A 90 -11.59 -4.61 -3.22
CA ASN A 90 -11.35 -5.81 -4.05
C ASN A 90 -11.95 -5.57 -5.43
N VAL A 91 -11.13 -5.48 -6.49
CA VAL A 91 -11.51 -5.37 -7.92
C VAL A 91 -12.49 -4.24 -8.32
N GLY A 92 -13.11 -3.51 -7.39
CA GLY A 92 -14.14 -2.50 -7.69
C GLY A 92 -13.65 -1.26 -8.45
N GLY A 93 -12.37 -1.23 -8.83
CA GLY A 93 -11.78 -0.19 -9.65
C GLY A 93 -11.21 -0.68 -10.98
N LEU A 94 -11.12 -1.99 -11.26
CA LEU A 94 -10.56 -2.42 -12.55
C LEU A 94 -11.50 -1.98 -13.70
N PRO A 95 -10.95 -1.60 -14.87
CA PRO A 95 -11.74 -1.29 -16.05
C PRO A 95 -12.70 -2.45 -16.39
N GLU A 96 -13.92 -2.13 -16.84
CA GLU A 96 -14.95 -3.13 -17.16
C GLU A 96 -14.55 -4.05 -18.33
N ASP A 97 -13.58 -3.63 -19.13
CA ASP A 97 -13.02 -4.31 -20.30
C ASP A 97 -11.83 -5.23 -19.98
N MET A 98 -11.46 -5.37 -18.70
CA MET A 98 -10.34 -6.21 -18.30
C MET A 98 -10.73 -7.70 -18.22
N GLU A 99 -10.20 -8.53 -19.12
CA GLU A 99 -10.56 -9.94 -19.30
C GLU A 99 -9.74 -10.92 -18.42
N PHE A 100 -9.71 -10.73 -17.08
CA PHE A 100 -9.04 -11.67 -16.17
C PHE A 100 -10.02 -12.50 -15.33
N GLU A 101 -9.70 -13.78 -15.14
CA GLU A 101 -10.34 -14.61 -14.11
C GLU A 101 -9.69 -14.36 -12.75
N LEU A 102 -10.50 -13.98 -11.75
CA LEU A 102 -10.01 -13.67 -10.41
C LEU A 102 -9.69 -14.94 -9.61
N ILE A 103 -8.49 -15.03 -9.05
CA ILE A 103 -8.10 -16.10 -8.10
C ILE A 103 -7.71 -15.50 -6.73
N GLU A 104 -8.31 -16.03 -5.66
CA GLU A 104 -8.12 -15.53 -4.29
C GLU A 104 -7.65 -16.67 -3.35
N PRO A 105 -6.39 -17.12 -3.46
CA PRO A 105 -5.93 -18.37 -2.85
C PRO A 105 -5.96 -18.40 -1.32
N ILE A 106 -6.01 -17.23 -0.67
CA ILE A 106 -5.96 -17.09 0.79
C ILE A 106 -7.27 -16.56 1.40
N ASN A 107 -8.37 -16.57 0.64
CA ASN A 107 -9.67 -16.05 1.07
C ASN A 107 -10.38 -16.88 2.17
N THR A 108 -9.78 -17.98 2.58
CA THR A 108 -10.25 -18.83 3.68
C THR A 108 -9.40 -18.68 4.95
N LEU A 109 -8.38 -17.82 4.93
CA LEU A 109 -7.44 -17.65 6.03
C LEU A 109 -7.66 -16.32 6.78
N PHE A 110 -7.46 -16.36 8.10
CA PHE A 110 -7.31 -15.18 8.95
C PHE A 110 -5.89 -14.61 8.89
N LYS A 111 -5.72 -13.40 9.44
CA LYS A 111 -4.45 -12.65 9.33
C LYS A 111 -3.26 -13.35 10.01
N ASP A 112 -3.51 -13.99 11.14
CA ASP A 112 -2.55 -14.81 11.88
C ASP A 112 -2.16 -16.08 11.11
N GLU A 113 -3.11 -16.74 10.46
CA GLU A 113 -2.86 -17.91 9.60
C GLU A 113 -2.04 -17.54 8.36
N VAL A 114 -2.33 -16.41 7.72
CA VAL A 114 -1.53 -15.89 6.60
C VAL A 114 -0.10 -15.55 7.05
N ARG A 115 0.08 -15.07 8.29
CA ARG A 115 1.43 -14.85 8.84
C ARG A 115 2.17 -16.17 9.02
N ALA A 116 1.52 -17.18 9.62
CA ALA A 116 2.11 -18.50 9.77
C ALA A 116 2.49 -19.11 8.42
N LEU A 117 1.61 -18.99 7.42
CA LEU A 117 1.87 -19.43 6.05
C LEU A 117 3.08 -18.71 5.43
N GLY A 118 3.17 -17.39 5.60
CA GLY A 118 4.30 -16.61 5.08
C GLY A 118 5.64 -17.07 5.64
N ILE A 119 5.71 -17.37 6.94
CA ILE A 119 6.92 -17.92 7.57
C ILE A 119 7.28 -19.29 7.00
N GLU A 120 6.29 -20.18 6.82
CA GLU A 120 6.51 -21.52 6.26
C GLU A 120 6.98 -21.47 4.79
N LEU A 121 6.53 -20.46 4.03
CA LEU A 121 7.01 -20.18 2.68
C LEU A 121 8.41 -19.55 2.62
N GLY A 122 9.03 -19.30 3.78
CA GLY A 122 10.38 -18.73 3.89
C GLY A 122 10.42 -17.20 3.84
N ILE A 123 9.28 -16.50 3.87
CA ILE A 123 9.24 -15.03 3.89
C ILE A 123 9.89 -14.54 5.20
N PRO A 124 10.89 -13.64 5.14
CA PRO A 124 11.54 -13.11 6.32
C PRO A 124 10.54 -12.58 7.35
N GLU A 125 10.77 -12.92 8.62
CA GLU A 125 9.83 -12.61 9.71
C GLU A 125 9.51 -11.12 9.80
N HIS A 126 10.52 -10.25 9.62
CA HIS A 126 10.33 -8.80 9.66
C HIS A 126 9.41 -8.27 8.54
N LEU A 127 9.26 -9.00 7.42
CA LEU A 127 8.30 -8.66 6.36
C LEU A 127 6.90 -9.18 6.69
N VAL A 128 6.79 -10.42 7.17
CA VAL A 128 5.51 -11.04 7.57
C VAL A 128 4.81 -10.24 8.67
N TRP A 129 5.59 -9.74 9.62
CA TRP A 129 5.11 -9.02 10.79
C TRP A 129 5.14 -7.51 10.65
N ARG A 130 5.47 -7.00 9.47
CA ARG A 130 5.44 -5.58 9.18
C ARG A 130 4.04 -5.01 9.45
N GLN A 131 3.99 -3.85 10.10
CA GLN A 131 2.75 -3.12 10.33
C GLN A 131 2.01 -2.82 9.01
N PRO A 132 0.67 -2.73 9.03
CA PRO A 132 -0.09 -2.37 7.84
C PRO A 132 0.29 -0.98 7.33
N PHE A 133 0.37 -0.84 6.00
CA PHE A 133 0.60 0.43 5.32
C PHE A 133 -0.60 0.74 4.41
N PRO A 134 -1.17 1.97 4.46
CA PRO A 134 -2.38 2.29 3.71
C PRO A 134 -2.09 2.34 2.20
N GLY A 135 -3.08 1.98 1.37
CA GLY A 135 -2.97 2.03 -0.10
C GLY A 135 -2.53 3.40 -0.65
N PRO A 136 -3.15 4.52 -0.22
CA PRO A 136 -2.69 5.87 -0.57
C PRO A 136 -1.31 6.28 -0.01
N GLY A 137 -0.70 5.41 0.80
CA GLY A 137 0.60 5.60 1.41
C GLY A 137 0.77 6.93 2.15
N LEU A 138 1.85 7.64 1.85
CA LEU A 138 2.14 8.94 2.45
C LEU A 138 1.16 10.04 2.01
N GLY A 139 0.36 9.82 0.96
CA GLY A 139 -0.59 10.81 0.45
C GLY A 139 -1.68 11.21 1.45
N ILE A 140 -1.97 10.33 2.42
CA ILE A 140 -2.87 10.63 3.55
C ILE A 140 -2.14 10.99 4.85
N ARG A 141 -0.80 10.90 4.87
CA ARG A 141 0.05 11.31 6.01
C ARG A 141 0.57 12.74 5.87
N VAL A 142 0.46 13.33 4.69
CA VAL A 142 0.66 14.77 4.48
C VAL A 142 -0.71 15.47 4.50
N LEU A 143 -0.94 16.36 5.45
CA LEU A 143 -2.17 17.16 5.49
C LEU A 143 -2.09 18.30 4.46
N GLY A 144 -3.19 18.48 3.72
CA GLY A 144 -3.26 19.39 2.59
C GLY A 144 -2.56 18.88 1.34
N GLU A 145 -2.08 19.82 0.53
CA GLU A 145 -1.38 19.54 -0.73
C GLU A 145 -0.08 18.78 -0.52
N ILE A 146 0.14 17.77 -1.37
CA ILE A 146 1.35 16.95 -1.41
C ILE A 146 2.39 17.64 -2.31
N THR A 147 3.60 17.80 -1.79
CA THR A 147 4.78 18.26 -2.54
C THR A 147 5.95 17.34 -2.24
N GLU A 148 6.98 17.33 -3.10
CA GLU A 148 8.16 16.48 -2.89
C GLU A 148 8.84 16.79 -1.55
N ASP A 149 9.05 18.07 -1.22
CA ASP A 149 9.62 18.50 0.07
C ASP A 149 8.82 17.98 1.28
N LYS A 150 7.48 18.03 1.21
CA LYS A 150 6.62 17.52 2.28
C LYS A 150 6.70 15.99 2.40
N LEU A 151 6.81 15.30 1.28
CA LEU A 151 6.99 13.85 1.27
C LEU A 151 8.35 13.47 1.85
N GLU A 152 9.41 14.21 1.52
CA GLU A 152 10.75 14.00 2.09
C GLU A 152 10.72 14.11 3.62
N ILE A 153 10.13 15.17 4.17
CA ILE A 153 9.97 15.34 5.63
C ILE A 153 9.26 14.13 6.27
N VAL A 154 8.16 13.65 5.67
CA VAL A 154 7.43 12.51 6.21
C VAL A 154 8.25 11.22 6.06
N ARG A 155 8.94 11.00 4.94
CA ARG A 155 9.80 9.81 4.75
C ARG A 155 10.92 9.75 5.79
N GLU A 156 11.62 10.86 6.01
CA GLU A 156 12.72 10.93 6.97
C GLU A 156 12.22 10.72 8.40
N SER A 157 11.16 11.43 8.79
CA SER A 157 10.60 11.30 10.14
C SER A 157 10.01 9.91 10.40
N ASP A 158 9.35 9.28 9.41
CA ASP A 158 8.82 7.91 9.52
C ASP A 158 9.97 6.90 9.61
N ALA A 159 11.06 7.09 8.86
CA ALA A 159 12.24 6.23 8.93
C ALA A 159 12.87 6.25 10.33
N ILE A 160 13.07 7.44 10.91
CA ILE A 160 13.61 7.60 12.27
C ILE A 160 12.69 6.95 13.30
N LEU A 161 11.37 7.20 13.22
CA LEU A 161 10.41 6.59 14.15
C LEU A 161 10.47 5.06 14.08
N ARG A 162 10.52 4.50 12.88
CA ARG A 162 10.57 3.04 12.69
C ARG A 162 11.88 2.45 13.18
N GLU A 163 13.00 3.16 13.02
CA GLU A 163 14.29 2.76 13.58
C GLU A 163 14.25 2.70 15.11
N VAL A 164 13.75 3.75 15.77
CA VAL A 164 13.63 3.79 17.24
C VAL A 164 12.71 2.70 17.77
N VAL A 165 11.53 2.49 17.14
CA VAL A 165 10.59 1.44 17.56
C VAL A 165 11.24 0.05 17.47
N ARG A 166 12.06 -0.19 16.45
CA ARG A 166 12.82 -1.43 16.27
C ARG A 166 13.93 -1.57 17.32
N GLU A 167 14.71 -0.53 17.57
CA GLU A 167 15.79 -0.54 18.57
C GLU A 167 15.27 -0.81 19.99
N GLU A 168 14.09 -0.29 20.32
CA GLU A 168 13.41 -0.52 21.60
C GLU A 168 12.63 -1.87 21.64
N GLY A 169 12.62 -2.64 20.54
CA GLY A 169 11.94 -3.94 20.47
C GLY A 169 10.41 -3.88 20.50
N LEU A 170 9.81 -2.73 20.17
CA LEU A 170 8.38 -2.46 20.33
C LEU A 170 7.52 -2.85 19.11
N GLU A 171 8.12 -3.40 18.05
CA GLU A 171 7.45 -3.69 16.77
C GLU A 171 6.27 -4.66 16.89
N ARG A 172 6.24 -5.50 17.94
CA ARG A 172 5.15 -6.45 18.21
C ARG A 172 4.10 -5.93 19.19
N ASP A 173 4.44 -4.91 19.96
CA ASP A 173 3.59 -4.37 21.01
C ASP A 173 2.70 -3.23 20.49
N ILE A 174 3.16 -2.53 19.46
CA ILE A 174 2.44 -1.40 18.86
C ILE A 174 1.71 -1.87 17.59
N TRP A 175 0.39 -1.69 17.55
CA TRP A 175 -0.43 -2.04 16.39
C TRP A 175 -0.01 -1.32 15.11
N GLN A 176 0.23 -0.01 15.20
CA GLN A 176 0.69 0.82 14.08
C GLN A 176 1.39 2.08 14.61
N TYR A 177 2.48 2.48 13.96
CA TYR A 177 3.31 3.64 14.30
C TYR A 177 3.76 4.35 13.03
N PHE A 178 3.48 5.64 12.94
CA PHE A 178 3.76 6.44 11.75
C PHE A 178 3.83 7.92 12.07
N THR A 179 4.47 8.68 11.18
CA THR A 179 4.48 10.14 11.26
C THR A 179 3.45 10.77 10.33
N VAL A 180 3.02 11.98 10.69
CA VAL A 180 2.07 12.79 9.93
C VAL A 180 2.62 14.21 9.88
N LEU A 181 2.57 14.85 8.71
CA LEU A 181 2.90 16.27 8.55
C LEU A 181 1.62 17.12 8.63
N PRO A 182 1.36 17.80 9.76
CA PRO A 182 0.09 18.51 9.99
C PRO A 182 -0.07 19.81 9.18
N GLY A 183 1.00 20.34 8.59
CA GLY A 183 0.95 21.61 7.85
C GLY A 183 0.82 22.85 8.74
N ILE A 184 1.06 22.74 10.05
CA ILE A 184 1.13 23.86 10.99
C ILE A 184 2.58 24.35 11.14
N GLN A 185 2.73 25.65 11.40
CA GLN A 185 4.03 26.28 11.65
C GLN A 185 4.10 26.73 13.11
N SER A 186 5.28 26.58 13.71
CA SER A 186 5.60 27.11 15.03
C SER A 186 6.93 27.87 14.97
N VAL A 187 7.13 28.80 15.89
CA VAL A 187 8.45 29.42 16.07
C VAL A 187 9.43 28.38 16.61
N GLY A 188 10.60 28.28 15.98
CA GLY A 188 11.70 27.49 16.48
C GLY A 188 12.40 28.23 17.61
N VAL A 189 12.71 27.53 18.71
CA VAL A 189 13.65 28.06 19.70
C VAL A 189 15.04 27.79 19.14
N MET A 190 15.80 28.85 18.86
CA MET A 190 17.22 28.68 18.52
C MET A 190 17.95 28.10 19.73
N GLY A 191 18.58 26.94 19.56
CA GLY A 191 19.41 26.24 20.53
C GLY A 191 20.57 25.57 19.82
#